data_AF-A0A4Y2H1Z8-F1
#
_entry.id   AF-A0A4Y2H1Z8-F1
#
_cell.length_a   1.000
_cell.length_b   1.000
_cell.length_c   1.000
_cell.angle_alpha   90.00
_cell.angle_beta   90.00
_cell.angle_gamma   90.00
#
_symmetry.space_group_name_H-M   'P 1'
#
loop_
_entity.id
_entity.type
_entity.pdbx_description
1 polymer ?
#
loop_
_entity_poly.entity_id
_entity_poly.type
_entity_poly.pdbx_seq_one_letter_code
_entity_poly.pdbx_strand_id
1 'polypeptide(L)' 'MEPVTSICFYGNEVISGTSGNRIGLHSSTDKNAQYTSTRLRSDTFKGVLTTIALLPLNRLLLLGTDNGNVVLLS' A
#
# COMPACT_ATOMS: atom_id res chain seq x y z
N MET A 1 3.82 -14.73 -8.25
CA MET A 1 2.96 -13.93 -7.35
C MET A 1 3.80 -13.49 -6.18
N GLU A 2 3.78 -12.19 -5.84
CA GLU A 2 4.43 -11.67 -4.63
C GLU A 2 3.43 -11.74 -3.47
N PRO A 3 3.87 -12.09 -2.23
CA PRO A 3 3.02 -12.06 -1.04
C PRO A 3 2.45 -10.66 -0.75
N VAL A 4 1.17 -10.62 -0.37
CA VAL A 4 0.55 -9.43 0.24
C VAL A 4 1.00 -9.37 1.70
N THR A 5 1.67 -8.29 2.08
CA THR A 5 2.19 -8.09 3.43
C THR A 5 1.24 -7.31 4.32
N SER A 6 0.40 -6.44 3.72
CA SER A 6 -0.55 -5.62 4.45
C SER A 6 -1.76 -5.26 3.61
N ILE A 7 -2.89 -5.03 4.26
CA ILE A 7 -4.15 -4.58 3.64
C ILE A 7 -4.76 -3.50 4.52
N CYS A 8 -5.26 -2.42 3.93
CA CYS A 8 -6.11 -1.45 4.60
C CYS A 8 -7.30 -1.05 3.71
N PHE A 9 -8.32 -0.47 4.34
CA PHE A 9 -9.58 -0.11 3.68
C PHE A 9 -9.80 1.40 3.72
N TYR A 10 -10.42 1.92 2.67
CA TYR A 10 -10.93 3.29 2.65
C TYR A 10 -12.32 3.33 2.02
N GLY A 11 -13.36 3.42 2.86
CA GLY A 11 -14.73 3.23 2.39
C GLY A 11 -14.89 1.86 1.76
N ASN A 12 -15.20 1.80 0.46
CA ASN A 12 -15.32 0.55 -0.30
C ASN A 12 -14.05 0.16 -1.06
N GLU A 13 -12.98 0.93 -0.94
CA GLU A 13 -11.70 0.68 -1.60
C GLU A 13 -10.81 -0.22 -0.73
N VAL A 14 -10.02 -1.06 -1.40
CA VAL A 14 -9.03 -1.93 -0.74
C VAL A 14 -7.65 -1.55 -1.23
N ILE A 15 -6.76 -1.24 -0.29
CA ILE A 15 -5.37 -0.93 -0.56
C ILE A 15 -4.53 -2.09 -0.03
N SER A 16 -3.62 -2.59 -0.86
CA SER A 16 -2.77 -3.75 -0.57
C SER A 16 -1.30 -3.39 -0.74
N GLY A 17 -0.46 -3.88 0.16
CA GLY A 17 0.99 -3.81 0.06
C GLY A 17 1.58 -5.18 -0.23
N THR A 18 2.58 -5.26 -1.11
CA THR A 18 3.31 -6.52 -1.37
C THR A 18 4.76 -6.44 -0.93
N SER A 19 5.37 -7.60 -0.70
CA SER A 19 6.80 -7.71 -0.40
C SER A 19 7.72 -7.35 -1.60
N GLY A 20 7.15 -7.10 -2.79
CA GLY A 20 7.87 -6.55 -3.94
C GLY A 20 7.82 -5.02 -4.01
N ASN A 21 7.46 -4.36 -2.91
CA ASN A 21 7.31 -2.91 -2.79
C ASN A 21 6.30 -2.35 -3.78
N ARG A 22 5.15 -3.02 -3.92
CA ARG A 22 4.01 -2.53 -4.71
C ARG A 22 2.85 -2.18 -3.80
N ILE A 23 2.17 -1.09 -4.14
CA ILE A 23 0.88 -0.73 -3.58
C ILE A 23 -0.17 -1.02 -4.66
N GLY A 24 -1.10 -1.90 -4.34
CA GLY A 24 -2.27 -2.20 -5.16
C GLY A 24 -3.50 -1.45 -4.63
N LEU A 25 -4.30 -0.86 -5.51
CA LEU A 25 -5.58 -0.24 -5.20
C LEU A 25 -6.68 -0.96 -5.96
N HIS A 26 -7.65 -1.49 -5.22
CA HIS A 26 -8.91 -1.98 -5.73
C HIS A 26 -9.99 -0.92 -5.47
N SER A 27 -10.56 -0.36 -6.53
CA SER A 27 -11.41 0.85 -6.45
C SER A 27 -12.79 0.63 -5.81
N SER A 28 -13.19 -0.62 -5.57
CA SER A 28 -14.44 -1.01 -4.91
C SER A 28 -14.36 -2.48 -4.49
N THR A 29 -15.23 -2.97 -3.62
CA THR A 29 -15.43 -4.42 -3.41
C THR A 29 -16.37 -5.06 -4.43
N ASP A 30 -16.87 -4.28 -5.39
CA ASP A 30 -17.78 -4.76 -6.43
C ASP A 30 -17.06 -5.60 -7.51
N LYS A 31 -17.82 -6.42 -8.24
CA LYS A 31 -17.29 -7.28 -9.31
C LYS A 31 -16.65 -6.52 -10.48
N ASN A 32 -17.06 -5.26 -10.70
CA ASN A 32 -16.57 -4.41 -11.79
C ASN A 32 -15.45 -3.46 -11.34
N ALA A 33 -14.95 -3.63 -10.11
CA ALA A 33 -13.90 -2.80 -9.56
C ALA A 33 -12.61 -2.89 -10.39
N GLN A 34 -11.94 -1.76 -10.53
CA GLN A 34 -10.67 -1.69 -11.23
C GLN A 34 -9.55 -1.97 -10.24
N TYR A 35 -8.55 -2.71 -10.71
CA TYR A 35 -7.30 -2.91 -9.97
C TYR A 35 -6.19 -2.10 -10.62
N THR A 36 -5.48 -1.32 -9.80
CA THR A 36 -4.26 -0.64 -10.20
C THR A 36 -3.13 -1.03 -9.26
N SER A 37 -1.88 -1.02 -9.76
CA SER A 37 -0.72 -1.34 -8.94
C SER A 37 0.45 -0.44 -9.30
N THR A 38 1.04 0.18 -8.28
CA THR A 38 2.15 1.10 -8.41
C THR A 38 3.34 0.55 -7.65
N ARG A 39 4.51 0.51 -8.29
CA ARG A 39 5.76 0.13 -7.64
C ARG A 39 6.36 1.34 -6.93
N LEU A 40 6.69 1.19 -5.65
CA LEU A 40 7.43 2.19 -4.89
C LEU A 40 8.83 2.31 -5.46
N ARG A 41 9.30 3.55 -5.63
CA ARG A 41 10.63 3.82 -6.16
C ARG A 41 11.68 3.55 -5.10
N SER A 42 12.77 2.89 -5.50
CA SER A 42 13.86 2.50 -4.60
C SER A 42 14.69 3.67 -4.08
N ASP A 43 14.63 4.83 -4.75
CA ASP A 43 15.25 6.08 -4.27
C ASP A 43 14.49 6.68 -3.06
N THR A 44 13.18 6.47 -3.01
CA THR A 44 12.26 7.02 -2.01
C THR A 44 11.97 6.02 -0.89
N PHE A 45 11.85 4.74 -1.21
CA PHE A 45 11.48 3.68 -0.28
C PHE A 45 12.61 2.65 -0.15
N LYS A 46 13.28 2.65 1.01
CA LYS A 46 14.43 1.77 1.30
C LYS A 46 14.02 0.62 2.21
N GLY A 47 14.19 -0.61 1.73
CA GLY A 47 13.81 -1.83 2.44
C GLY A 47 12.62 -2.52 1.79
N VAL A 48 12.06 -3.51 2.47
CA VAL A 48 10.88 -4.27 2.05
C VAL A 48 9.65 -3.78 2.80
N LEU A 49 8.55 -3.53 2.09
CA LEU A 49 7.28 -3.12 2.67
C LEU A 49 6.65 -4.23 3.53
N THR A 50 6.47 -3.96 4.82
CA THR A 50 5.91 -4.92 5.78
C THR A 50 4.51 -4.55 6.26
N THR A 51 4.21 -3.25 6.37
CA THR A 51 2.92 -2.76 6.87
C THR A 51 2.47 -1.47 6.21
N ILE A 52 1.16 -1.27 6.13
CA ILE A 52 0.50 -0.06 5.62
C ILE A 52 -0.59 0.35 6.62
N ALA A 53 -0.66 1.64 6.94
CA ALA A 53 -1.80 2.27 7.58
C ALA A 53 -2.27 3.48 6.76
N LEU A 54 -3.59 3.68 6.69
CA LEU A 54 -4.19 4.84 6.04
C LEU A 54 -4.45 5.94 7.07
N LEU A 55 -4.12 7.18 6.72
CA LEU A 55 -4.50 8.38 7.46
C LEU A 55 -5.70 9.03 6.75
N PRO A 56 -6.95 8.71 7.16
CA PRO A 56 -8.15 8.97 6.36
C PRO A 56 -8.46 10.45 6.16
N LEU A 57 -8.06 11.30 7.12
CA LEU A 57 -8.29 12.75 7.03
C LEU A 57 -7.50 13.38 5.88
N ASN A 58 -6.24 12.99 5.73
CA ASN A 58 -5.33 13.56 4.75
C ASN A 58 -5.15 12.68 3.51
N ARG A 59 -5.77 11.49 3.50
CA ARG A 59 -5.63 10.45 2.45
C ARG A 59 -4.17 10.07 2.20
N LEU A 60 -3.36 10.05 3.26
CA LEU A 60 -1.96 9.66 3.21
C LEU A 60 -1.79 8.20 3.62
N LEU A 61 -0.73 7.57 3.13
CA LEU A 61 -0.33 6.22 3.54
C LEU A 61 0.92 6.27 4.40
N LEU A 62 0.82 5.69 5.59
CA LEU A 62 1.95 5.42 6.46
C LEU A 62 2.47 4.01 6.18
N LEU A 63 3.71 3.90 5.73
CA LEU A 63 4.34 2.65 5.32
C LEU A 63 5.43 2.28 6.32
N GLY A 64 5.47 1.02 6.75
CA GLY A 64 6.57 0.46 7.52
C GLY A 64 7.39 -0.53 6.72
N THR A 65 8.70 -0.57 6.96
CA THR A 65 9.64 -1.48 6.31
C THR A 65 10.24 -2.49 7.29
N ASP A 66 10.84 -3.54 6.73
CA ASP A 66 11.59 -4.57 7.46
C ASP A 66 12.81 -4.03 8.23
N ASN A 67 13.44 -2.98 7.74
CA ASN A 67 14.58 -2.31 8.39
C ASN A 67 14.16 -1.24 9.42
N GLY A 68 12.87 -1.16 9.76
CA GLY A 68 12.35 -0.25 10.80
C GLY A 68 12.14 1.20 10.34
N ASN A 69 12.30 1.51 9.05
CA ASN A 69 11.94 2.82 8.53
C ASN A 69 10.42 3.00 8.45
N VAL A 70 10.00 4.25 8.61
CA VAL A 70 8.60 4.66 8.44
C VAL A 70 8.56 5.77 7.40
N VAL A 71 7.71 5.62 6.40
CA VAL A 71 7.58 6.55 5.26
C VAL A 71 6.14 7.01 5.17
N LEU A 72 5.94 8.32 5.03
CA LEU A 72 4.65 8.92 4.74
C LEU A 72 4.56 9.22 3.24
N LEU A 73 3.56 8.64 2.57
CA LEU A 73 3.32 8.78 1.13
C LEU A 73 2.02 9.55 0.90
N SER A 74 2.06 10.50 -0.04
CA SER A 74 0.93 11.29 -0.52
C SER A 74 0.45 10.85 -1.90
#